data_AF-A0AAX7VUT9-F1
#
_entry.id   AF-A0AAX7VUT9-F1
#
_cell.length_a   1.000
_cell.length_b   1.000
_cell.length_c   1.000
_cell.angle_alpha   90.00
_cell.angle_beta   90.00
_cell.angle_gamma   90.00
#
_symmetry.space_group_name_H-M   'P 1'
#
loop_
_entity.id
_entity.type
_entity.pdbx_description
1 polymer ?
#
loop_
_entity_poly.entity_id
_entity_poly.type
_entity_poly.pdbx_seq_one_letter_code
_entity_poly.pdbx_strand_id
1 'polypeptide(L)'
;MATFISVPLKKSSEVDLVKPLSKFVTSTYPASEDQGEYLRAVEELNKLRKSALGRPLDKHESSLEILLSGKSQLCCGTESEPFLCLCVAALASLGYEKTCVLFNVAALASQIASEQNLDNDEGLKTSAKYYQLASGAFGHIKDTVLSALNREPTMDISPETVGTLSLIMLAQAQEVFFLKATSDKMKDAVIAKLANQAADFYGDAFKQCQYKDNLPKEVLPVLAAKHCIMQANAELHQSVLAKQKKRFGEEIARLQHAAELVKTVASRYDEYVSVKDLTDKINRSLTAAKKDNDFIYHDRVPEVKDLEQIGKAALVKPAAITPPLSQKFSDLFEKMVPMAVQQSMSIYSQRKAETVNRLVGTMREATNLCNGVLASLNLPAALEDLSGDSIPQSIAEKARNVVQHGGLQSIEQLIKDLPELLTRNREILDELEKEWDEDKLFNSHPYNLI
;
A
#
# COMPACT_ATOMS: atom_id res chain seq x y z
N MET A 1 -10.70 -4.03 34.67
CA MET A 1 -10.95 -3.47 33.32
C MET A 1 -9.70 -3.68 32.50
N ALA A 2 -9.82 -4.36 31.36
CA ALA A 2 -8.66 -4.73 30.55
C ALA A 2 -8.21 -3.53 29.71
N THR A 3 -7.13 -2.88 30.14
CA THR A 3 -6.56 -1.73 29.43
C THR A 3 -5.77 -2.25 28.24
N PHE A 4 -6.31 -2.10 27.02
CA PHE A 4 -5.60 -2.39 25.78
C PHE A 4 -5.11 -1.10 25.15
N ILE A 5 -3.88 -1.13 24.63
CA ILE A 5 -3.29 -0.06 23.83
C ILE A 5 -3.97 -0.05 22.45
N SER A 6 -4.37 1.13 21.98
CA SER A 6 -4.80 1.37 20.61
C SER A 6 -4.09 2.60 20.04
N VAL A 7 -4.02 2.68 18.71
CA VAL A 7 -3.28 3.75 18.02
C VAL A 7 -4.27 4.77 17.44
N PRO A 8 -4.06 6.08 17.61
CA PRO A 8 -4.89 7.09 16.99
C PRO A 8 -4.67 7.17 15.47
N LEU A 9 -5.71 7.58 14.74
CA LEU A 9 -5.65 7.78 13.30
C LEU A 9 -4.79 9.00 12.94
N LYS A 10 -4.03 8.90 11.86
CA LYS A 10 -3.36 10.06 11.23
C LYS A 10 -4.40 10.93 10.54
N LYS A 11 -4.28 12.24 10.76
CA LYS A 11 -5.09 13.27 10.08
C LYS A 11 -4.46 13.62 8.74
N SER A 12 -5.30 13.82 7.73
CA SER A 12 -4.90 14.32 6.42
C SER A 12 -5.68 15.58 6.07
N SER A 13 -5.05 16.50 5.34
CA SER A 13 -5.76 17.59 4.66
C SER A 13 -6.52 17.06 3.45
N GLU A 14 -7.60 17.76 3.08
CA GLU A 14 -8.29 17.52 1.82
C GLU A 14 -7.38 17.92 0.65
N VAL A 15 -7.39 17.10 -0.40
CA VAL A 15 -6.58 17.29 -1.61
C VAL A 15 -7.46 16.94 -2.79
N ASP A 16 -7.40 17.75 -3.84
CA ASP A 16 -8.11 17.49 -5.08
C ASP A 16 -7.34 16.49 -5.95
N LEU A 17 -7.84 15.25 -6.00
CA LEU A 17 -7.29 14.23 -6.91
C LEU A 17 -7.77 14.41 -8.35
N VAL A 18 -8.90 15.10 -8.57
CA VAL A 18 -9.59 15.08 -9.86
C VAL A 18 -8.81 15.89 -10.89
N LYS A 19 -8.48 17.15 -10.58
CA LYS A 19 -7.80 18.03 -11.53
C LYS A 19 -6.52 17.45 -12.15
N PRO A 20 -5.54 16.93 -11.37
CA PRO A 20 -4.31 16.39 -11.95
C PRO A 20 -4.53 15.09 -12.73
N LEU A 21 -5.37 14.18 -12.24
CA LEU A 21 -5.64 12.90 -12.89
C LEU A 21 -6.47 13.07 -14.17
N SER A 22 -7.49 13.93 -14.14
CA SER A 22 -8.29 14.26 -15.32
C SER A 22 -7.45 14.92 -16.40
N LYS A 23 -6.50 15.80 -16.04
CA LYS A 23 -5.55 16.37 -17.01
C LYS A 23 -4.70 15.29 -17.69
N PHE A 24 -4.25 14.30 -16.93
CA PHE A 24 -3.49 13.17 -17.46
C PHE A 24 -4.33 12.29 -18.40
N VAL A 25 -5.54 11.92 -17.98
CA VAL A 25 -6.46 11.11 -18.79
C VAL A 25 -6.77 11.82 -20.11
N THR A 26 -7.07 13.12 -20.08
CA THR A 26 -7.40 13.90 -21.29
C THR A 26 -6.22 14.14 -22.23
N SER A 27 -4.99 14.15 -21.71
CA SER A 27 -3.79 14.29 -22.57
C SER A 27 -3.34 12.96 -23.18
N THR A 28 -3.67 11.83 -22.55
CA THR A 28 -3.19 10.51 -22.94
C THR A 28 -4.17 9.77 -23.83
N TYR A 29 -5.47 9.91 -23.58
CA TYR A 29 -6.52 9.19 -24.30
C TYR A 29 -7.31 10.14 -25.21
N PRO A 30 -7.65 9.71 -26.44
CA PRO A 30 -8.50 10.50 -27.33
C PRO A 30 -9.92 10.61 -26.78
N ALA A 31 -10.64 11.65 -27.21
CA ALA A 31 -12.04 11.88 -26.88
C ALA A 31 -12.92 10.69 -27.33
N SER A 32 -13.21 9.80 -26.40
CA SER A 32 -13.87 8.51 -26.60
C SER A 32 -14.71 8.13 -25.38
N GLU A 33 -15.60 7.13 -25.51
CA GLU A 33 -16.40 6.62 -24.38
C GLU A 33 -15.52 6.10 -23.23
N ASP A 34 -14.37 5.49 -23.54
CA ASP A 34 -13.39 5.00 -22.57
C ASP A 34 -12.81 6.15 -21.71
N GLN A 35 -12.53 7.32 -22.32
CA GLN A 35 -12.08 8.50 -21.58
C GLN A 35 -13.13 8.95 -20.55
N GLY A 36 -14.42 8.88 -20.92
CA GLY A 36 -15.52 9.19 -20.03
C GLY A 36 -15.61 8.25 -18.83
N GLU A 37 -15.37 6.95 -19.03
CA GLU A 37 -15.29 5.96 -17.95
C GLU A 37 -14.13 6.27 -16.99
N TYR A 38 -12.93 6.57 -17.52
CA TYR A 38 -11.77 6.90 -16.68
C TYR A 38 -11.97 8.18 -15.86
N LEU A 39 -12.60 9.22 -16.44
CA LEU A 39 -12.91 10.44 -15.70
C LEU A 39 -13.91 10.19 -14.56
N ARG A 40 -14.92 9.34 -14.77
CA ARG A 40 -15.84 8.91 -13.70
C ARG A 40 -15.10 8.12 -12.61
N ALA A 41 -14.21 7.21 -12.99
CA ALA A 41 -13.37 6.47 -12.04
C ALA A 41 -12.48 7.41 -11.20
N VAL A 42 -11.94 8.48 -11.79
CA VAL A 42 -11.18 9.52 -11.05
C VAL A 42 -12.06 10.25 -10.03
N GLU A 43 -13.30 10.59 -10.38
CA GLU A 43 -14.24 11.18 -9.43
C GLU A 43 -14.61 10.23 -8.28
N GLU A 44 -14.83 8.95 -8.59
CA GLU A 44 -15.10 7.92 -7.59
C GLU A 44 -13.90 7.70 -6.65
N LEU A 45 -12.67 7.70 -7.17
CA LEU A 45 -11.46 7.65 -6.38
C LEU A 45 -11.36 8.84 -5.41
N ASN A 46 -11.68 10.05 -5.88
CA ASN A 46 -11.68 11.24 -5.03
C ASN A 46 -12.75 11.15 -3.93
N LYS A 47 -13.96 10.66 -4.26
CA LYS A 47 -15.02 10.41 -3.27
C LYS A 47 -14.58 9.37 -2.24
N LEU A 48 -13.96 8.28 -2.67
CA LEU A 48 -13.44 7.23 -1.79
C LEU A 48 -12.39 7.77 -0.83
N ARG A 49 -11.43 8.56 -1.32
CA ARG A 49 -10.42 9.22 -0.47
C ARG A 49 -11.05 10.15 0.55
N LYS A 50 -12.01 11.00 0.14
CA LYS A 50 -12.73 11.89 1.06
C LYS A 50 -13.49 11.12 2.13
N SER A 51 -14.11 10.00 1.76
CA SER A 51 -14.82 9.12 2.72
C SER A 51 -13.85 8.43 3.69
N ALA A 52 -12.66 8.04 3.21
CA ALA A 52 -11.67 7.30 3.98
C ALA A 52 -10.84 8.19 4.93
N LEU A 53 -10.51 9.42 4.52
CA LEU A 53 -9.56 10.28 5.24
C LEU A 53 -10.14 11.64 5.67
N GLY A 54 -11.26 12.07 5.07
CA GLY A 54 -11.83 13.41 5.25
C GLY A 54 -12.82 13.55 6.42
N ARG A 55 -13.15 12.45 7.10
CA ARG A 55 -14.09 12.43 8.24
C ARG A 55 -13.51 11.63 9.40
N PRO A 56 -13.86 11.94 10.66
CA PRO A 56 -13.62 11.02 11.76
C PRO A 56 -14.34 9.70 11.44
N LEU A 57 -13.60 8.60 11.45
CA LEU A 57 -14.15 7.28 11.15
C LEU A 57 -14.77 6.68 12.40
N ASP A 58 -15.96 6.13 12.25
CA ASP A 58 -16.59 5.33 13.30
C ASP A 58 -15.80 4.04 13.50
N LYS A 59 -15.73 3.55 14.75
CA LYS A 59 -14.99 2.35 15.14
C LYS A 59 -15.78 1.08 14.80
N HIS A 60 -16.05 0.91 13.51
CA HIS A 60 -16.88 -0.16 12.97
C HIS A 60 -16.24 -0.81 11.74
N GLU A 61 -16.57 -2.07 11.48
CA GLU A 61 -16.01 -2.87 10.37
C GLU A 61 -16.28 -2.23 8.99
N SER A 62 -17.42 -1.55 8.83
CA SER A 62 -17.74 -0.80 7.61
C SER A 62 -16.75 0.32 7.30
N SER A 63 -16.31 1.05 8.33
CA SER A 63 -15.30 2.11 8.18
C SER A 63 -13.92 1.53 7.83
N LEU A 64 -13.62 0.35 8.36
CA LEU A 64 -12.39 -0.38 8.03
C LEU A 64 -12.41 -0.88 6.59
N GLU A 65 -13.51 -1.45 6.11
CA GLU A 65 -13.66 -1.87 4.71
C GLU A 65 -13.49 -0.69 3.72
N ILE A 66 -13.95 0.52 4.07
CA ILE A 66 -13.70 1.73 3.26
C ILE A 66 -12.20 2.02 3.15
N LEU A 67 -11.45 1.93 4.26
CA LEU A 67 -9.99 2.12 4.25
C LEU A 67 -9.26 1.00 3.49
N LEU A 68 -9.69 -0.25 3.66
CA LEU A 68 -9.12 -1.42 2.95
C LEU A 68 -9.36 -1.32 1.45
N SER A 69 -10.56 -0.89 1.04
CA SER A 69 -10.92 -0.64 -0.36
C SER A 69 -10.09 0.51 -0.94
N GLY A 70 -9.98 1.64 -0.23
CA GLY A 70 -9.12 2.76 -0.63
C GLY A 70 -7.65 2.36 -0.76
N LYS A 71 -7.13 1.55 0.17
CA LYS A 71 -5.77 1.02 0.08
C LYS A 71 -5.58 0.10 -1.11
N SER A 72 -6.54 -0.77 -1.38
CA SER A 72 -6.50 -1.71 -2.51
C SER A 72 -6.53 -0.96 -3.84
N GLN A 73 -7.38 0.07 -3.96
CA GLN A 73 -7.46 0.91 -5.16
C GLN A 73 -6.14 1.68 -5.41
N LEU A 74 -5.48 2.17 -4.35
CA LEU A 74 -4.16 2.80 -4.46
C LEU A 74 -3.06 1.78 -4.85
N CYS A 75 -3.21 0.49 -4.49
CA CYS A 75 -2.26 -0.57 -4.85
C CYS A 75 -2.39 -1.03 -6.30
N CYS A 76 -3.60 -1.12 -6.86
CA CYS A 76 -3.79 -1.60 -8.23
C CYS A 76 -3.15 -0.69 -9.28
N GLY A 77 -3.04 0.61 -9.00
CA GLY A 77 -2.28 1.53 -9.85
C GLY A 77 -0.75 1.36 -9.85
N THR A 78 -0.17 0.23 -9.38
CA THR A 78 1.29 0.11 -9.20
C THR A 78 2.01 -1.15 -9.68
N GLU A 79 1.36 -2.11 -10.35
CA GLU A 79 2.15 -3.18 -11.02
C GLU A 79 2.93 -2.67 -12.25
N SER A 80 2.73 -1.40 -12.60
CA SER A 80 3.56 -0.61 -13.49
C SER A 80 3.31 0.85 -13.13
N GLU A 81 4.35 1.68 -13.06
CA GLU A 81 4.34 3.15 -13.06
C GLU A 81 4.73 3.87 -11.74
N PRO A 82 5.89 4.55 -11.72
CA PRO A 82 6.35 5.39 -10.61
C PRO A 82 5.76 6.82 -10.55
N PHE A 83 4.69 7.15 -11.28
CA PHE A 83 4.27 8.56 -11.47
C PHE A 83 2.87 8.96 -10.98
N LEU A 84 2.04 8.07 -10.41
CA LEU A 84 0.94 8.60 -9.58
C LEU A 84 1.59 9.20 -8.33
N CYS A 85 1.64 10.52 -8.30
CA CYS A 85 2.42 11.30 -7.36
C CYS A 85 1.46 12.34 -6.82
N LEU A 86 0.63 11.96 -5.83
CA LEU A 86 -0.29 12.90 -5.19
C LEU A 86 -0.10 12.99 -3.69
N CYS A 87 -0.19 14.24 -3.24
CA CYS A 87 0.43 14.78 -2.04
C CYS A 87 -0.35 14.45 -0.78
N VAL A 88 0.34 14.00 0.27
CA VAL A 88 -0.01 14.31 1.66
C VAL A 88 1.30 14.60 2.39
N ALA A 89 1.34 15.72 3.13
CA ALA A 89 2.52 16.31 3.78
C ALA A 89 3.63 16.82 2.82
N ALA A 90 3.41 17.90 2.07
CA ALA A 90 4.44 18.61 1.27
C ALA A 90 5.33 17.73 0.34
N LEU A 91 4.94 16.48 0.14
CA LEU A 91 5.68 15.43 -0.56
C LEU A 91 4.73 14.81 -1.55
N ALA A 92 5.02 15.00 -2.82
CA ALA A 92 4.30 14.36 -3.91
C ALA A 92 4.85 12.92 -4.02
N SER A 93 4.27 11.97 -3.28
CA SER A 93 4.62 10.55 -3.34
C SER A 93 3.43 9.67 -2.98
N LEU A 94 2.99 8.82 -3.91
CA LEU A 94 1.98 7.79 -3.65
C LEU A 94 2.47 6.73 -2.67
N GLY A 95 3.79 6.47 -2.61
CA GLY A 95 4.37 5.58 -1.61
C GLY A 95 4.09 6.06 -0.19
N TYR A 96 4.20 7.37 0.03
CA TYR A 96 3.83 7.99 1.32
C TYR A 96 2.34 7.87 1.60
N GLU A 97 1.47 8.18 0.63
CA GLU A 97 0.01 8.08 0.81
C GLU A 97 -0.42 6.65 1.14
N LYS A 98 0.10 5.65 0.40
CA LYS A 98 -0.13 4.23 0.68
C LYS A 98 0.27 3.84 2.08
N THR A 99 1.42 4.32 2.55
CA THR A 99 1.94 4.05 3.88
C THR A 99 1.03 4.65 4.96
N CYS A 100 0.60 5.90 4.77
CA CYS A 100 -0.30 6.58 5.70
C CYS A 100 -1.69 5.93 5.76
N VAL A 101 -2.24 5.53 4.62
CA VAL A 101 -3.52 4.81 4.57
C VAL A 101 -3.41 3.46 5.28
N LEU A 102 -2.32 2.72 5.07
CA LEU A 102 -2.10 1.44 5.75
C LEU A 102 -1.89 1.61 7.26
N PHE A 103 -1.23 2.69 7.68
CA PHE A 103 -1.12 3.05 9.09
C PHE A 103 -2.52 3.27 9.69
N ASN A 104 -3.40 3.99 8.99
CA ASN A 104 -4.78 4.22 9.44
C ASN A 104 -5.61 2.94 9.48
N VAL A 105 -5.41 2.00 8.55
CA VAL A 105 -6.00 0.65 8.60
C VAL A 105 -5.58 -0.06 9.90
N ALA A 106 -4.28 -0.07 10.20
CA ALA A 106 -3.75 -0.71 11.41
C ALA A 106 -4.27 -0.04 12.70
N ALA A 107 -4.29 1.29 12.72
CA ALA A 107 -4.79 2.09 13.82
C ALA A 107 -6.28 1.82 14.08
N LEU A 108 -7.13 1.85 13.04
CA LEU A 108 -8.55 1.55 13.19
C LEU A 108 -8.80 0.11 13.64
N ALA A 109 -8.06 -0.86 13.06
CA ALA A 109 -8.13 -2.25 13.50
C ALA A 109 -7.77 -2.40 14.99
N SER A 110 -6.75 -1.70 15.47
CA SER A 110 -6.39 -1.70 16.91
C SER A 110 -7.49 -1.13 17.81
N GLN A 111 -8.19 -0.09 17.36
CA GLN A 111 -9.30 0.52 18.10
C GLN A 111 -10.51 -0.42 18.16
N ILE A 112 -10.91 -1.00 17.00
CA ILE A 112 -11.99 -1.99 16.94
C ILE A 112 -11.68 -3.19 17.83
N ALA A 113 -10.43 -3.68 17.82
CA ALA A 113 -10.01 -4.80 18.64
C ALA A 113 -10.09 -4.50 20.14
N SER A 114 -9.76 -3.27 20.56
CA SER A 114 -9.79 -2.84 21.97
C SER A 114 -11.21 -2.65 22.52
N GLU A 115 -12.20 -2.43 21.66
CA GLU A 115 -13.60 -2.21 22.05
C GLU A 115 -14.44 -3.49 22.06
N GLN A 116 -13.87 -4.61 21.60
CA GLN A 116 -14.58 -5.88 21.63
C GLN A 116 -14.88 -6.34 23.05
N ASN A 117 -16.07 -6.93 23.24
CA ASN A 117 -16.40 -7.59 24.50
C ASN A 117 -15.64 -8.93 24.60
N LEU A 118 -14.67 -9.00 25.49
CA LEU A 118 -13.80 -10.18 25.69
C LEU A 118 -14.46 -11.29 26.52
N ASP A 119 -15.67 -11.08 27.02
CA ASP A 119 -16.47 -12.13 27.68
C ASP A 119 -17.24 -12.98 26.66
N ASN A 120 -17.30 -12.55 25.39
CA ASN A 120 -17.97 -13.25 24.30
C ASN A 120 -16.95 -13.89 23.34
N ASP A 121 -17.23 -15.11 22.87
CA ASP A 121 -16.36 -15.85 21.96
C ASP A 121 -16.16 -15.12 20.61
N GLU A 122 -17.23 -14.54 20.07
CA GLU A 122 -17.15 -13.73 18.85
C GLU A 122 -16.29 -12.47 19.05
N GLY A 123 -16.35 -11.85 20.23
CA GLY A 123 -15.53 -10.69 20.56
C GLY A 123 -14.05 -11.04 20.68
N LEU A 124 -13.72 -12.16 21.33
CA LEU A 124 -12.36 -12.70 21.41
C LEU A 124 -11.80 -13.03 20.01
N LYS A 125 -12.58 -13.71 19.17
CA LYS A 125 -12.18 -14.07 17.80
C LYS A 125 -11.95 -12.84 16.93
N THR A 126 -12.85 -11.86 17.02
CA THR A 126 -12.77 -10.60 16.27
C THR A 126 -11.59 -9.75 16.72
N SER A 127 -11.37 -9.62 18.04
CA SER A 127 -10.23 -8.91 18.61
C SER A 127 -8.90 -9.54 18.18
N ALA A 128 -8.77 -10.87 18.26
CA ALA A 128 -7.58 -11.59 17.82
C ALA A 128 -7.30 -11.43 16.31
N LYS A 129 -8.34 -11.40 15.46
CA LYS A 129 -8.23 -11.15 14.01
C LYS A 129 -7.67 -9.75 13.76
N TYR A 130 -8.25 -8.72 14.38
CA TYR A 130 -7.87 -7.34 14.13
C TYR A 130 -6.51 -6.96 14.71
N TYR A 131 -6.12 -7.51 15.87
CA TYR A 131 -4.76 -7.31 16.37
C TYR A 131 -3.69 -7.95 15.48
N GLN A 132 -3.94 -9.14 14.92
CA GLN A 132 -3.03 -9.74 13.94
C GLN A 132 -2.97 -8.95 12.62
N LEU A 133 -4.10 -8.39 12.17
CA LEU A 133 -4.14 -7.48 11.02
C LEU A 133 -3.33 -6.21 11.27
N ALA A 134 -3.52 -5.56 12.42
CA ALA A 134 -2.77 -4.36 12.80
C ALA A 134 -1.27 -4.65 12.91
N SER A 135 -0.91 -5.78 13.54
CA SER A 135 0.48 -6.24 13.63
C SER A 135 1.11 -6.43 12.25
N GLY A 136 0.41 -7.12 11.35
CA GLY A 136 0.83 -7.34 9.97
C GLY A 136 0.97 -6.05 9.16
N ALA A 137 0.01 -5.14 9.28
CA ALA A 137 0.02 -3.85 8.60
C ALA A 137 1.19 -2.98 9.05
N PHE A 138 1.44 -2.86 10.37
CA PHE A 138 2.62 -2.15 10.88
C PHE A 138 3.94 -2.82 10.48
N GLY A 139 3.98 -4.16 10.47
CA GLY A 139 5.14 -4.92 9.99
C GLY A 139 5.44 -4.66 8.51
N HIS A 140 4.42 -4.62 7.66
CA HIS A 140 4.60 -4.28 6.25
C HIS A 140 5.08 -2.83 6.05
N ILE A 141 4.58 -1.88 6.84
CA ILE A 141 5.07 -0.49 6.80
C ILE A 141 6.56 -0.44 7.16
N LYS A 142 6.98 -1.16 8.20
CA LYS A 142 8.39 -1.21 8.63
C LYS A 142 9.33 -1.60 7.49
N ASP A 143 8.95 -2.61 6.71
CA ASP A 143 9.80 -3.17 5.66
C ASP A 143 9.78 -2.33 4.37
N THR A 144 8.69 -1.62 4.09
CA THR A 144 8.48 -0.88 2.83
C THR A 144 8.74 0.62 2.92
N VAL A 145 8.64 1.23 4.10
CA VAL A 145 8.62 2.70 4.25
C VAL A 145 9.88 3.37 3.69
N LEU A 146 11.06 2.79 3.88
CA LEU A 146 12.31 3.37 3.40
C LEU A 146 12.44 3.28 1.87
N SER A 147 11.89 2.25 1.24
CA SER A 147 11.86 2.14 -0.23
C SER A 147 10.77 2.98 -0.88
N ALA A 148 9.68 3.24 -0.16
CA ALA A 148 8.52 3.97 -0.67
C ALA A 148 8.66 5.50 -0.56
N LEU A 149 9.55 5.98 0.32
CA LEU A 149 9.80 7.39 0.56
C LEU A 149 11.20 7.79 0.09
N ASN A 150 11.28 8.88 -0.69
CA ASN A 150 12.55 9.50 -1.11
C ASN A 150 13.15 10.45 -0.04
N ARG A 151 12.58 10.45 1.17
CA ARG A 151 12.97 11.30 2.31
C ARG A 151 12.76 10.54 3.62
N GLU A 152 13.31 11.08 4.70
CA GLU A 152 13.12 10.51 6.02
C GLU A 152 11.62 10.49 6.43
N PRO A 153 11.12 9.36 6.94
CA PRO A 153 9.74 9.22 7.41
C PRO A 153 9.48 10.09 8.63
N THR A 154 8.23 10.49 8.83
CA THR A 154 7.80 11.06 10.12
C THR A 154 7.95 10.00 11.22
N MET A 155 8.19 10.45 12.46
CA MET A 155 8.51 9.58 13.60
C MET A 155 7.50 8.44 13.83
N ASP A 156 6.22 8.67 13.52
CA ASP A 156 5.14 7.70 13.67
C ASP A 156 5.19 6.54 12.67
N ILE A 157 5.64 6.78 11.43
CA ILE A 157 5.81 5.75 10.38
C ILE A 157 7.26 5.28 10.25
N SER A 158 8.16 5.74 11.13
CA SER A 158 9.54 5.27 11.15
C SER A 158 9.60 3.76 11.42
N PRO A 159 10.54 3.01 10.80
CA PRO A 159 10.63 1.56 10.95
C PRO A 159 10.69 1.06 12.40
N GLU A 160 11.29 1.87 13.27
CA GLU A 160 11.44 1.58 14.68
C GLU A 160 10.09 1.70 15.40
N THR A 161 9.36 2.80 15.21
CA THR A 161 8.05 3.02 15.83
C THR A 161 7.03 1.99 15.36
N VAL A 162 6.91 1.78 14.04
CA VAL A 162 5.96 0.78 13.52
C VAL A 162 6.39 -0.65 13.83
N GLY A 163 7.68 -0.92 13.97
CA GLY A 163 8.18 -2.21 14.46
C GLY A 163 7.73 -2.50 15.88
N THR A 164 7.84 -1.52 16.77
CA THR A 164 7.35 -1.63 18.15
C THR A 164 5.83 -1.77 18.18
N LEU A 165 5.09 -0.96 17.43
CA LEU A 165 3.62 -1.06 17.33
C LEU A 165 3.18 -2.43 16.81
N SER A 166 3.88 -2.98 15.80
CA SER A 166 3.62 -4.33 15.29
C SER A 166 3.73 -5.40 16.38
N LEU A 167 4.76 -5.29 17.24
CA LEU A 167 4.98 -6.21 18.34
C LEU A 167 3.96 -6.03 19.48
N ILE A 168 3.58 -4.79 19.80
CA ILE A 168 2.52 -4.52 20.80
C ILE A 168 1.20 -5.14 20.37
N MET A 169 0.80 -4.96 19.11
CA MET A 169 -0.43 -5.56 18.58
C MET A 169 -0.36 -7.09 18.61
N LEU A 170 0.81 -7.67 18.33
CA LEU A 170 1.01 -9.13 18.41
C LEU A 170 0.91 -9.64 19.85
N ALA A 171 1.46 -8.90 20.83
CA ALA A 171 1.36 -9.22 22.25
C ALA A 171 -0.10 -9.23 22.72
N GLN A 172 -0.88 -8.21 22.31
CA GLN A 172 -2.32 -8.12 22.62
C GLN A 172 -3.13 -9.24 21.97
N ALA A 173 -2.79 -9.63 20.74
CA ALA A 173 -3.41 -10.80 20.11
C ALA A 173 -3.15 -12.08 20.94
N GLN A 174 -1.92 -12.27 21.41
CA GLN A 174 -1.57 -13.43 22.23
C GLN A 174 -2.28 -13.38 23.61
N GLU A 175 -2.44 -12.20 24.21
CA GLU A 175 -3.24 -12.00 25.42
C GLU A 175 -4.70 -12.41 25.20
N VAL A 176 -5.30 -12.05 24.06
CA VAL A 176 -6.67 -12.47 23.71
C VAL A 176 -6.79 -14.00 23.60
N PHE A 177 -5.80 -14.68 23.02
CA PHE A 177 -5.77 -16.15 23.01
C PHE A 177 -5.62 -16.76 24.41
N PHE A 178 -4.84 -16.13 25.29
CA PHE A 178 -4.74 -16.52 26.70
C PHE A 178 -6.09 -16.37 27.42
N LEU A 179 -6.79 -15.25 27.21
CA LEU A 179 -8.13 -15.01 27.77
C LEU A 179 -9.13 -16.06 27.26
N LYS A 180 -9.11 -16.35 25.96
CA LYS A 180 -9.91 -17.42 25.37
C LYS A 180 -9.64 -18.78 26.00
N ALA A 181 -8.36 -19.18 26.10
CA ALA A 181 -7.98 -20.46 26.70
C ALA A 181 -8.41 -20.56 28.17
N THR A 182 -8.43 -19.43 28.89
CA THR A 182 -8.91 -19.33 30.27
C THR A 182 -10.43 -19.47 30.36
N SER A 183 -11.17 -18.81 29.45
CA SER A 183 -12.63 -18.92 29.35
C SER A 183 -13.08 -20.34 28.99
N ASP A 184 -12.39 -20.96 28.03
CA ASP A 184 -12.61 -22.35 27.59
C ASP A 184 -12.15 -23.40 28.62
N LYS A 185 -11.59 -22.96 29.77
CA LYS A 185 -11.07 -23.82 30.85
C LYS A 185 -10.10 -24.89 30.33
N MET A 186 -9.20 -24.50 29.42
CA MET A 186 -8.15 -25.38 28.92
C MET A 186 -7.21 -25.83 30.06
N LYS A 187 -6.38 -26.84 29.79
CA LYS A 187 -5.39 -27.33 30.77
C LYS A 187 -4.44 -26.20 31.19
N ASP A 188 -4.18 -26.08 32.50
CA ASP A 188 -3.27 -25.06 33.06
C ASP A 188 -1.89 -25.06 32.40
N ALA A 189 -1.37 -26.22 32.01
CA ALA A 189 -0.09 -26.34 31.30
C ALA A 189 -0.08 -25.63 29.93
N VAL A 190 -1.23 -25.53 29.25
CA VAL A 190 -1.36 -24.77 28.00
C VAL A 190 -1.48 -23.29 28.31
N ILE A 191 -2.35 -22.93 29.26
CA ILE A 191 -2.59 -21.54 29.66
C ILE A 191 -1.29 -20.88 30.14
N ALA A 192 -0.48 -21.57 30.96
CA ALA A 192 0.82 -21.09 31.42
C ALA A 192 1.77 -20.78 30.26
N LYS A 193 1.84 -21.65 29.24
CA LYS A 193 2.68 -21.44 28.05
C LYS A 193 2.20 -20.27 27.17
N LEU A 194 0.88 -20.08 27.07
CA LEU A 194 0.30 -18.95 26.33
C LEU A 194 0.57 -17.62 27.03
N ALA A 195 0.38 -17.56 28.35
CA ALA A 195 0.67 -16.40 29.18
C ALA A 195 2.17 -16.05 29.15
N ASN A 196 3.04 -17.05 29.22
CA ASN A 196 4.49 -16.84 29.17
C ASN A 196 4.95 -16.29 27.81
N GLN A 197 4.35 -16.75 26.71
CA GLN A 197 4.61 -16.18 25.39
C GLN A 197 4.11 -14.73 25.26
N ALA A 198 2.95 -14.41 25.83
CA ALA A 198 2.46 -13.03 25.88
C ALA A 198 3.41 -12.13 26.70
N ALA A 199 3.90 -12.63 27.84
CA ALA A 199 4.87 -11.94 28.67
C ALA A 199 6.16 -11.61 27.90
N ASP A 200 6.68 -12.53 27.09
CA ASP A 200 7.85 -12.25 26.25
C ASP A 200 7.59 -11.15 25.24
N PHE A 201 6.47 -11.22 24.50
CA PHE A 201 6.13 -10.19 23.52
C PHE A 201 5.99 -8.81 24.16
N TYR A 202 5.35 -8.72 25.33
CA TYR A 202 5.28 -7.47 26.10
C TYR A 202 6.65 -7.02 26.62
N GLY A 203 7.48 -7.95 27.08
CA GLY A 203 8.82 -7.65 27.58
C GLY A 203 9.74 -7.13 26.48
N ASP A 204 9.66 -7.70 25.28
CA ASP A 204 10.44 -7.26 24.13
C ASP A 204 9.92 -5.92 23.58
N ALA A 205 8.61 -5.70 23.57
CA ALA A 205 8.04 -4.39 23.27
C ALA A 205 8.49 -3.32 24.28
N PHE A 206 8.49 -3.65 25.57
CA PHE A 206 8.96 -2.75 26.63
C PHE A 206 10.43 -2.35 26.45
N LYS A 207 11.33 -3.31 26.16
CA LYS A 207 12.75 -3.03 25.89
C LYS A 207 12.94 -2.12 24.68
N GLN A 208 12.13 -2.29 23.63
CA GLN A 208 12.19 -1.42 22.44
C GLN A 208 11.75 0.02 22.75
N CYS A 209 10.82 0.21 23.70
CA CYS A 209 10.36 1.52 24.15
C CYS A 209 11.29 2.19 25.17
N GLN A 210 12.04 1.43 25.97
CA GLN A 210 12.74 1.93 27.15
C GLN A 210 13.74 3.07 26.86
N TYR A 211 14.31 3.09 25.66
CA TYR A 211 15.32 4.06 25.24
C TYR A 211 14.79 5.09 24.23
N LYS A 212 13.48 5.10 23.95
CA LYS A 212 12.89 5.87 22.84
C LYS A 212 11.56 6.51 23.25
N ASP A 213 11.53 7.84 23.36
CA ASP A 213 10.33 8.64 23.65
C ASP A 213 9.41 8.82 22.41
N ASN A 214 9.25 7.77 21.60
CA ASN A 214 8.55 7.85 20.31
C ASN A 214 7.05 7.54 20.40
N LEU A 215 6.57 7.09 21.57
CA LEU A 215 5.19 6.65 21.80
C LEU A 215 4.51 7.49 22.90
N PRO A 216 3.17 7.50 22.96
CA PRO A 216 2.44 8.18 24.02
C PRO A 216 2.90 7.72 25.41
N LYS A 217 2.94 8.66 26.37
CA LYS A 217 3.48 8.45 27.73
C LYS A 217 2.82 7.29 28.48
N GLU A 218 1.59 6.95 28.14
CA GLU A 218 0.79 5.89 28.75
C GLU A 218 1.19 4.48 28.26
N VAL A 219 1.85 4.37 27.10
CA VAL A 219 2.16 3.06 26.49
C VAL A 219 3.20 2.30 27.33
N LEU A 220 4.29 2.95 27.71
CA LEU A 220 5.38 2.33 28.46
C LEU A 220 4.94 1.73 29.82
N PRO A 221 4.21 2.46 30.70
CA PRO A 221 3.73 1.89 31.96
C PRO A 221 2.71 0.76 31.73
N VAL A 222 1.84 0.85 30.71
CA VAL A 222 0.91 -0.23 30.37
C VAL A 222 1.65 -1.48 29.91
N LEU A 223 2.69 -1.36 29.09
CA LEU A 223 3.51 -2.51 28.65
C LEU A 223 4.23 -3.17 29.83
N ALA A 224 4.82 -2.37 30.73
CA ALA A 224 5.47 -2.88 31.93
C ALA A 224 4.47 -3.63 32.83
N ALA A 225 3.29 -3.06 33.04
CA ALA A 225 2.23 -3.67 33.81
C ALA A 225 1.74 -4.99 33.18
N LYS A 226 1.45 -4.99 31.87
CA LYS A 226 1.03 -6.17 31.11
C LYS A 226 2.07 -7.29 31.12
N HIS A 227 3.35 -6.94 30.99
CA HIS A 227 4.45 -7.90 31.11
C HIS A 227 4.40 -8.64 32.45
N CYS A 228 4.35 -7.89 33.57
CA CYS A 228 4.29 -8.47 34.91
C CYS A 228 2.98 -9.26 35.15
N ILE A 229 1.84 -8.77 34.66
CA ILE A 229 0.55 -9.47 34.79
C ILE A 229 0.58 -10.81 34.04
N MET A 230 1.12 -10.85 32.83
CA MET A 230 1.22 -12.08 32.05
C MET A 230 2.21 -13.08 32.68
N GLN A 231 3.32 -12.61 33.23
CA GLN A 231 4.23 -13.45 34.01
C GLN A 231 3.56 -14.03 35.26
N ALA A 232 2.83 -13.20 36.02
CA ALA A 232 2.10 -13.65 37.20
C ALA A 232 1.03 -14.69 36.85
N ASN A 233 0.33 -14.54 35.73
CA ASN A 233 -0.61 -15.56 35.23
C ASN A 233 0.10 -16.86 34.83
N ALA A 234 1.26 -16.77 34.16
CA ALA A 234 2.05 -17.94 33.81
C ALA A 234 2.47 -18.73 35.07
N GLU A 235 2.98 -18.04 36.08
CA GLU A 235 3.40 -18.66 37.36
C GLU A 235 2.21 -19.21 38.15
N LEU A 236 1.08 -18.51 38.16
CA LEU A 236 -0.16 -18.99 38.80
C LEU A 236 -0.62 -20.32 38.19
N HIS A 237 -0.74 -20.41 36.87
CA HIS A 237 -1.18 -21.65 36.23
C HIS A 237 -0.12 -22.76 36.32
N GLN A 238 1.16 -22.42 36.29
CA GLN A 238 2.23 -23.40 36.50
C GLN A 238 2.25 -23.92 37.94
N SER A 239 1.90 -23.10 38.94
CA SER A 239 1.78 -23.55 40.34
C SER A 239 0.68 -24.60 40.52
N VAL A 240 -0.44 -24.47 39.79
CA VAL A 240 -1.52 -25.47 39.78
C VAL A 240 -1.02 -26.80 39.21
N LEU A 241 -0.17 -26.76 38.19
CA LEU A 241 0.47 -27.96 37.64
C LEU A 241 1.45 -28.61 38.63
N ALA A 242 2.23 -27.80 39.36
CA ALA A 242 3.15 -28.29 40.39
C ALA A 242 2.38 -28.99 41.52
N LYS A 243 1.26 -28.41 41.95
CA LYS A 243 0.32 -29.02 42.92
C LYS A 243 -0.19 -30.38 42.44
N GLN A 244 -0.65 -30.47 41.19
CA GLN A 244 -1.13 -31.73 40.60
C GLN A 244 -0.04 -32.82 40.57
N LYS A 245 1.22 -32.41 40.40
CA LYS A 245 2.41 -33.28 40.45
C LYS A 245 2.92 -33.55 41.88
N LYS A 246 2.23 -33.07 42.91
CA LYS A 246 2.61 -33.17 44.33
C LYS A 246 3.97 -32.52 44.66
N ARG A 247 4.35 -31.48 43.92
CA ARG A 247 5.53 -30.64 44.19
C ARG A 247 5.06 -29.38 44.92
N PHE A 248 4.83 -29.48 46.22
CA PHE A 248 4.19 -28.43 47.01
C PHE A 248 5.14 -27.26 47.30
N GLY A 249 6.44 -27.54 47.44
CA GLY A 249 7.47 -26.49 47.54
C GLY A 249 7.50 -25.62 46.28
N GLU A 250 7.46 -26.24 45.09
CA GLU A 250 7.41 -25.54 43.81
C GLU A 250 6.12 -24.71 43.65
N GLU A 251 4.95 -25.23 44.07
CA GLU A 251 3.68 -24.48 44.08
C GLU A 251 3.82 -23.17 44.87
N ILE A 252 4.38 -23.24 46.08
CA ILE A 252 4.57 -22.07 46.95
C ILE A 252 5.56 -21.08 46.35
N ALA A 253 6.71 -21.54 45.84
CA ALA A 253 7.73 -20.68 45.25
C ALA A 253 7.17 -19.87 44.05
N ARG A 254 6.42 -20.54 43.16
CA ARG A 254 5.77 -19.89 42.00
C ARG A 254 4.69 -18.90 42.42
N LEU A 255 3.86 -19.25 43.40
CA LEU A 255 2.83 -18.35 43.93
C LEU A 255 3.42 -17.13 44.64
N GLN A 256 4.56 -17.28 45.33
CA GLN A 256 5.31 -16.16 45.92
C GLN A 256 5.84 -15.21 44.83
N HIS A 257 6.42 -15.76 43.77
CA HIS A 257 6.89 -14.97 42.63
C HIS A 257 5.72 -14.23 41.96
N ALA A 258 4.61 -14.92 41.71
CA ALA A 258 3.40 -14.31 41.15
C ALA A 258 2.88 -13.16 42.04
N ALA A 259 2.86 -13.36 43.37
CA ALA A 259 2.42 -12.34 44.34
C ALA A 259 3.31 -11.09 44.36
N GLU A 260 4.63 -11.26 44.23
CA GLU A 260 5.58 -10.15 44.14
C GLU A 260 5.36 -9.32 42.86
N LEU A 261 5.13 -10.00 41.73
CA LEU A 261 4.83 -9.35 40.45
C LEU A 261 3.54 -8.52 40.52
N VAL A 262 2.42 -9.10 40.99
CA VAL A 262 1.16 -8.34 41.09
C VAL A 262 1.23 -7.23 42.15
N LYS A 263 2.01 -7.40 43.23
CA LYS A 263 2.25 -6.34 44.22
C LYS A 263 3.01 -5.16 43.62
N THR A 264 4.00 -5.44 42.77
CA THR A 264 4.73 -4.41 42.02
C THR A 264 3.80 -3.66 41.08
N VAL A 265 2.91 -4.38 40.39
CA VAL A 265 1.92 -3.75 39.49
C VAL A 265 0.93 -2.87 40.24
N ALA A 266 0.37 -3.38 41.34
CA ALA A 266 -0.59 -2.66 42.17
C ALA A 266 -0.02 -1.43 42.88
N SER A 267 1.32 -1.30 42.99
CA SER A 267 1.96 -0.15 43.64
C SER A 267 2.52 0.88 42.67
N ARG A 268 2.87 0.48 41.44
CA ARG A 268 3.50 1.37 40.45
C ARG A 268 2.61 1.74 39.27
N TYR A 269 1.59 0.95 38.98
CA TYR A 269 0.79 1.05 37.76
C TYR A 269 -0.73 0.95 38.03
N ASP A 270 -1.16 1.27 39.25
CA ASP A 270 -2.57 1.22 39.67
C ASP A 270 -3.47 2.19 38.90
N GLU A 271 -2.93 3.32 38.44
CA GLU A 271 -3.62 4.28 37.56
C GLU A 271 -4.00 3.66 36.21
N TYR A 272 -3.23 2.69 35.70
CA TYR A 272 -3.38 2.13 34.35
C TYR A 272 -4.09 0.78 34.33
N VAL A 273 -3.94 -0.05 35.36
CA VAL A 273 -4.47 -1.41 35.40
C VAL A 273 -5.02 -1.79 36.77
N SER A 274 -6.12 -2.54 36.77
CA SER A 274 -6.66 -3.14 38.00
C SER A 274 -6.33 -4.63 38.05
N VAL A 275 -5.57 -5.03 39.08
CA VAL A 275 -5.14 -6.43 39.32
C VAL A 275 -5.76 -7.04 40.58
N LYS A 276 -6.76 -6.39 41.19
CA LYS A 276 -7.33 -6.78 42.49
C LYS A 276 -7.77 -8.24 42.53
N ASP A 277 -8.56 -8.67 41.55
CA ASP A 277 -9.10 -10.04 41.51
C ASP A 277 -8.00 -11.09 41.35
N LEU A 278 -6.96 -10.79 40.55
CA LEU A 278 -5.81 -11.65 40.36
C LEU A 278 -4.97 -11.75 41.64
N THR A 279 -4.72 -10.61 42.31
CA THR A 279 -4.04 -10.55 43.61
C THR A 279 -4.77 -11.37 44.67
N ASP A 280 -6.10 -11.22 44.77
CA ASP A 280 -6.92 -11.97 45.73
C ASP A 280 -6.93 -13.48 45.42
N LYS A 281 -6.91 -13.86 44.14
CA LYS A 281 -6.81 -15.27 43.71
C LYS A 281 -5.46 -15.88 44.05
N ILE A 282 -4.36 -15.17 43.78
CA ILE A 282 -3.00 -15.61 44.09
C ILE A 282 -2.82 -15.75 45.61
N ASN A 283 -3.23 -14.74 46.39
CA ASN A 283 -3.07 -14.74 47.85
C ASN A 283 -3.90 -15.84 48.53
N ARG A 284 -5.13 -16.12 48.06
CA ARG A 284 -5.93 -17.25 48.55
C ARG A 284 -5.23 -18.58 48.30
N SER A 285 -4.71 -18.78 47.08
CA SER A 285 -4.00 -20.01 46.70
C SER A 285 -2.71 -20.17 47.50
N LEU A 286 -1.95 -19.08 47.68
CA LEU A 286 -0.70 -19.07 48.43
C LEU A 286 -0.92 -19.38 49.92
N THR A 287 -1.96 -18.80 50.53
CA THR A 287 -2.29 -19.03 51.94
C THR A 287 -2.71 -20.47 52.17
N ALA A 288 -3.51 -21.05 51.26
CA ALA A 288 -3.91 -22.45 51.32
C ALA A 288 -2.71 -23.39 51.14
N ALA A 289 -1.87 -23.15 50.13
CA ALA A 289 -0.69 -23.97 49.85
C ALA A 289 0.31 -23.94 51.02
N LYS A 290 0.58 -22.77 51.60
CA LYS A 290 1.43 -22.63 52.79
C LYS A 290 0.86 -23.38 53.99
N LYS A 291 -0.43 -23.22 54.27
CA LYS A 291 -1.09 -23.94 55.37
C LYS A 291 -0.98 -25.45 55.19
N ASP A 292 -1.24 -25.98 54.00
CA ASP A 292 -1.14 -27.43 53.80
C ASP A 292 0.32 -27.91 53.89
N ASN A 293 1.28 -27.12 53.39
CA ASN A 293 2.70 -27.47 53.47
C ASN A 293 3.25 -27.44 54.90
N ASP A 294 2.88 -26.42 55.69
CA ASP A 294 3.38 -26.23 57.06
C ASP A 294 2.81 -27.28 58.03
N PHE A 295 1.63 -27.85 57.76
CA PHE A 295 0.97 -28.81 58.64
C PHE A 295 1.05 -30.26 58.14
N ILE A 296 1.13 -30.49 56.82
CA ILE A 296 1.01 -31.83 56.22
C ILE A 296 2.31 -32.23 55.51
N TYR A 297 2.71 -31.49 54.48
CA TYR A 297 3.71 -31.99 53.52
C TYR A 297 5.17 -31.71 53.89
N HIS A 298 5.44 -30.58 54.55
CA HIS A 298 6.78 -30.12 54.92
C HIS A 298 7.77 -30.13 53.73
N ASP A 299 7.27 -29.87 52.52
CA ASP A 299 8.09 -29.86 51.31
C ASP A 299 8.97 -28.60 51.29
N ARG A 300 10.21 -28.75 50.84
CA ARG A 300 11.17 -27.64 50.83
C ARG A 300 10.81 -26.67 49.70
N VAL A 301 10.62 -25.39 50.04
CA VAL A 301 10.39 -24.34 49.05
C VAL A 301 11.72 -24.02 48.33
N PRO A 302 11.84 -24.28 47.01
CA PRO A 302 13.02 -23.95 46.23
C PRO A 302 13.11 -22.45 45.95
N GLU A 303 14.30 -21.97 45.60
CA GLU A 303 14.45 -20.59 45.11
C GLU A 303 13.96 -20.48 43.66
N VAL A 304 13.49 -19.28 43.26
CA VAL A 304 12.93 -19.03 41.92
C VAL A 304 13.93 -19.37 40.80
N LYS A 305 15.23 -19.17 41.04
CA LYS A 305 16.30 -19.46 40.08
C LYS A 305 16.50 -20.96 39.80
N ASP A 306 16.09 -21.81 40.74
CA ASP A 306 16.24 -23.28 40.65
C ASP A 306 15.01 -23.92 40.00
N LEU A 307 13.98 -23.14 39.69
CA LEU A 307 12.76 -23.61 39.04
C LEU A 307 12.96 -23.85 37.55
N GLU A 308 12.32 -24.90 37.03
CA GLU A 308 12.22 -25.12 35.58
C GLU A 308 11.50 -23.94 34.92
N GLN A 309 12.08 -23.43 33.83
CA GLN A 309 11.48 -22.36 33.04
C GLN A 309 10.17 -22.83 32.40
N ILE A 310 9.16 -21.95 32.42
CA ILE A 310 7.88 -22.23 31.79
C ILE A 310 8.09 -22.26 30.27
N GLY A 311 7.53 -23.25 29.59
CA GLY A 311 7.55 -23.31 28.13
C GLY A 311 6.80 -22.13 27.49
N LYS A 312 6.92 -21.98 26.17
CA LYS A 312 6.30 -20.90 25.41
C LYS A 312 5.49 -21.47 24.26
N ALA A 313 4.34 -20.87 23.97
CA ALA A 313 3.48 -21.28 22.85
C ALA A 313 2.87 -20.04 22.16
N ALA A 314 3.32 -19.75 20.94
CA ALA A 314 2.75 -18.70 20.10
C ALA A 314 1.60 -19.24 19.25
N LEU A 315 0.40 -18.67 19.40
CA LEU A 315 -0.76 -18.96 18.56
C LEU A 315 -1.04 -17.86 17.53
N VAL A 316 -0.30 -16.76 17.64
CA VAL A 316 -0.48 -15.57 16.81
C VAL A 316 0.66 -15.39 15.85
N LYS A 317 0.34 -14.82 14.69
CA LYS A 317 1.32 -14.37 13.70
C LYS A 317 0.87 -13.05 13.09
N PRO A 318 1.81 -12.16 12.71
CA PRO A 318 1.46 -10.98 11.91
C PRO A 318 0.73 -11.41 10.62
N ALA A 319 -0.39 -10.77 10.31
CA ALA A 319 -1.12 -11.07 9.08
C ALA A 319 -0.30 -10.64 7.84
N ALA A 320 -0.27 -11.48 6.80
CA ALA A 320 0.34 -11.09 5.54
C ALA A 320 -0.50 -10.00 4.85
N ILE A 321 0.14 -8.93 4.41
CA ILE A 321 -0.50 -7.83 3.68
C ILE A 321 -0.29 -8.07 2.19
N THR A 322 -1.24 -8.78 1.56
CA THR A 322 -1.27 -9.02 0.12
C THR A 322 -2.53 -8.38 -0.47
N PRO A 323 -2.42 -7.41 -1.38
CA PRO A 323 -3.58 -6.89 -2.11
C PRO A 323 -4.29 -7.99 -2.93
N PRO A 324 -5.62 -7.93 -3.11
CA PRO A 324 -6.56 -6.97 -2.53
C PRO A 324 -6.85 -7.26 -1.05
N LEU A 325 -6.95 -6.21 -0.24
CA LEU A 325 -7.18 -6.32 1.20
C LEU A 325 -8.68 -6.26 1.56
N SER A 326 -9.53 -5.71 0.69
CA SER A 326 -10.98 -5.65 0.88
C SER A 326 -11.68 -6.87 0.30
N GLN A 327 -12.75 -7.32 0.95
CA GLN A 327 -13.45 -8.57 0.58
C GLN A 327 -14.14 -8.54 -0.79
N LYS A 328 -14.56 -7.37 -1.26
CA LYS A 328 -15.24 -7.15 -2.55
C LYS A 328 -14.52 -6.06 -3.35
N PHE A 329 -13.25 -6.30 -3.68
CA PHE A 329 -12.46 -5.36 -4.44
C PHE A 329 -12.82 -5.41 -5.93
N SER A 330 -13.02 -4.24 -6.54
CA SER A 330 -13.14 -4.04 -7.99
C SER A 330 -12.22 -2.88 -8.35
N ASP A 331 -11.31 -3.09 -9.29
CA ASP A 331 -10.39 -2.03 -9.70
C ASP A 331 -11.10 -1.05 -10.64
N LEU A 332 -11.24 0.21 -10.21
CA LEU A 332 -11.83 1.28 -11.01
C LEU A 332 -11.09 1.54 -12.33
N PHE A 333 -9.80 1.18 -12.42
CA PHE A 333 -8.94 1.41 -13.58
C PHE A 333 -8.51 0.11 -14.28
N GLU A 334 -9.24 -1.00 -14.09
CA GLU A 334 -8.87 -2.31 -14.67
C GLU A 334 -8.65 -2.27 -16.20
N LYS A 335 -9.47 -1.48 -16.91
CA LYS A 335 -9.36 -1.31 -18.37
C LYS A 335 -8.21 -0.40 -18.81
N MET A 336 -7.62 0.35 -17.88
CA MET A 336 -6.59 1.35 -18.18
C MET A 336 -5.28 0.66 -18.54
N VAL A 337 -4.77 0.93 -19.75
CA VAL A 337 -3.52 0.33 -20.21
C VAL A 337 -2.32 0.95 -19.50
N PRO A 338 -1.42 0.15 -18.88
CA PRO A 338 -0.16 0.58 -18.31
C PRO A 338 0.66 1.51 -19.22
N MET A 339 1.24 2.60 -18.68
CA MET A 339 2.05 3.49 -19.53
C MET A 339 3.31 2.81 -20.05
N ALA A 340 3.92 1.87 -19.33
CA ALA A 340 5.03 1.07 -19.84
C ALA A 340 4.68 0.39 -21.18
N VAL A 341 3.44 -0.09 -21.32
CA VAL A 341 2.92 -0.66 -22.57
C VAL A 341 2.70 0.44 -23.61
N GLN A 342 2.13 1.59 -23.23
CA GLN A 342 1.92 2.72 -24.14
C GLN A 342 3.24 3.29 -24.69
N GLN A 343 4.24 3.49 -23.83
CA GLN A 343 5.59 3.92 -24.19
C GLN A 343 6.26 2.89 -25.11
N SER A 344 6.16 1.61 -24.78
CA SER A 344 6.69 0.53 -25.61
C SER A 344 6.02 0.50 -26.99
N MET A 345 4.70 0.72 -27.05
CA MET A 345 3.94 0.78 -28.30
C MET A 345 4.29 2.00 -29.16
N SER A 346 4.54 3.15 -28.52
CA SER A 346 5.02 4.36 -29.20
C SER A 346 6.42 4.15 -29.79
N ILE A 347 7.36 3.60 -29.00
CA ILE A 347 8.71 3.25 -29.46
C ILE A 347 8.65 2.23 -30.61
N TYR A 348 7.79 1.22 -30.50
CA TYR A 348 7.59 0.24 -31.56
C TYR A 348 7.08 0.89 -32.85
N SER A 349 6.08 1.78 -32.75
CA SER A 349 5.49 2.48 -33.88
C SER A 349 6.52 3.38 -34.58
N GLN A 350 7.35 4.07 -33.81
CA GLN A 350 8.48 4.84 -34.33
C GLN A 350 9.47 3.96 -35.08
N ARG A 351 9.95 2.86 -34.47
CA ARG A 351 10.90 1.94 -35.11
C ARG A 351 10.35 1.30 -36.37
N LYS A 352 9.05 0.98 -36.37
CA LYS A 352 8.33 0.47 -37.56
C LYS A 352 8.36 1.52 -38.68
N ALA A 353 8.00 2.76 -38.38
CA ALA A 353 8.00 3.84 -39.35
C ALA A 353 9.41 4.11 -39.91
N GLU A 354 10.43 4.16 -39.05
CA GLU A 354 11.83 4.31 -39.45
C GLU A 354 12.28 3.18 -40.37
N THR A 355 11.94 1.93 -40.05
CA THR A 355 12.31 0.76 -40.86
C THR A 355 11.64 0.80 -42.23
N VAL A 356 10.34 1.08 -42.27
CA VAL A 356 9.58 1.18 -43.52
C VAL A 356 10.12 2.32 -44.37
N ASN A 357 10.29 3.52 -43.80
CA ASN A 357 10.80 4.68 -44.53
C ASN A 357 12.21 4.46 -45.04
N ARG A 358 13.09 3.82 -44.26
CA ARG A 358 14.44 3.45 -44.70
C ARG A 358 14.41 2.50 -45.88
N LEU A 359 13.63 1.42 -45.81
CA LEU A 359 13.53 0.44 -46.91
C LEU A 359 12.95 1.07 -48.16
N VAL A 360 11.87 1.85 -48.04
CA VAL A 360 11.25 2.58 -49.15
C VAL A 360 12.23 3.59 -49.76
N GLY A 361 12.97 4.32 -48.92
CA GLY A 361 14.00 5.26 -49.35
C GLY A 361 15.10 4.57 -50.16
N THR A 362 15.69 3.49 -49.63
CA THR A 362 16.74 2.73 -50.32
C THR A 362 16.24 2.15 -51.65
N MET A 363 15.01 1.62 -51.70
CA MET A 363 14.43 1.09 -52.95
C MET A 363 14.21 2.21 -53.98
N ARG A 364 13.75 3.39 -53.57
CA ARG A 364 13.58 4.55 -54.45
C ARG A 364 14.94 5.05 -54.98
N GLU A 365 15.94 5.18 -54.12
CA GLU A 365 17.29 5.58 -54.49
C GLU A 365 17.93 4.60 -55.49
N ALA A 366 17.85 3.30 -55.21
CA ALA A 366 18.39 2.26 -56.09
C ALA A 366 17.65 2.25 -57.45
N THR A 367 16.32 2.41 -57.44
CA THR A 367 15.53 2.49 -58.67
C THR A 367 15.90 3.73 -59.49
N ASN A 368 16.04 4.89 -58.85
CA ASN A 368 16.42 6.14 -59.50
C ASN A 368 17.85 6.05 -60.08
N LEU A 369 18.79 5.46 -59.33
CA LEU A 369 20.15 5.23 -59.80
C LEU A 369 20.17 4.29 -61.01
N CYS A 370 19.46 3.17 -60.94
CA CYS A 370 19.34 2.21 -62.04
C CYS A 370 18.75 2.87 -63.28
N ASN A 371 17.64 3.60 -63.14
CA ASN A 371 17.02 4.35 -64.24
C ASN A 371 17.97 5.40 -64.82
N GLY A 372 18.74 6.11 -63.99
CA GLY A 372 19.74 7.08 -64.43
C GLY A 372 20.89 6.44 -65.22
N VAL A 373 21.41 5.30 -64.75
CA VAL A 373 22.46 4.54 -65.44
C VAL A 373 21.94 3.94 -66.75
N LEU A 374 20.74 3.36 -66.77
CA LEU A 374 20.14 2.85 -68.00
C LEU A 374 19.93 3.96 -69.02
N ALA A 375 19.45 5.14 -68.59
CA ALA A 375 19.29 6.29 -69.47
C ALA A 375 20.63 6.80 -70.02
N SER A 376 21.70 6.86 -69.20
CA SER A 376 23.01 7.32 -69.66
C SER A 376 23.68 6.35 -70.66
N LEU A 377 23.32 5.06 -70.59
CA LEU A 377 23.74 4.03 -71.54
C LEU A 377 22.78 3.88 -72.73
N ASN A 378 21.75 4.73 -72.83
CA ASN A 378 20.67 4.65 -73.82
C ASN A 378 19.96 3.28 -73.85
N LEU A 379 19.88 2.57 -72.72
CA LEU A 379 19.21 1.28 -72.61
C LEU A 379 17.78 1.44 -72.06
N PRO A 380 16.80 0.66 -72.55
CA PRO A 380 16.94 -0.40 -73.55
C PRO A 380 16.84 0.08 -75.02
N ALA A 381 16.67 1.38 -75.26
CA ALA A 381 16.44 1.94 -76.60
C ALA A 381 17.53 1.57 -77.63
N ALA A 382 18.80 1.54 -77.22
CA ALA A 382 19.93 1.16 -78.07
C ALA A 382 19.92 -0.30 -78.54
N LEU A 383 19.21 -1.20 -77.83
CA LEU A 383 19.04 -2.60 -78.25
C LEU A 383 17.80 -2.79 -79.14
N GLU A 384 16.80 -1.93 -78.97
CA GLU A 384 15.54 -1.98 -79.71
C GLU A 384 15.62 -1.25 -81.06
N ASP A 385 16.54 -0.30 -81.21
CA ASP A 385 16.75 0.48 -82.43
C ASP A 385 17.65 -0.26 -83.45
N LEU A 386 17.13 -1.36 -84.01
CA LEU A 386 17.85 -2.19 -84.98
C LEU A 386 17.89 -1.57 -86.40
N SER A 387 16.99 -0.64 -86.71
CA SER A 387 16.78 -0.10 -88.07
C SER A 387 17.01 1.42 -88.20
N GLY A 388 17.05 2.19 -87.10
CA GLY A 388 17.28 3.65 -87.11
C GLY A 388 16.12 4.51 -87.63
N ASP A 389 15.06 3.88 -88.16
CA ASP A 389 13.92 4.56 -88.81
C ASP A 389 12.62 4.57 -87.96
N SER A 390 12.60 3.90 -86.80
CA SER A 390 11.40 3.74 -85.97
C SER A 390 11.64 4.03 -84.49
N ILE A 391 10.64 4.61 -83.81
CA ILE A 391 10.72 4.89 -82.36
C ILE A 391 10.82 3.57 -81.58
N PRO A 392 11.83 3.40 -80.72
CA PRO A 392 11.97 2.22 -79.85
C PRO A 392 10.72 1.94 -79.03
N GLN A 393 10.36 0.67 -78.91
CA GLN A 393 9.10 0.24 -78.28
C GLN A 393 9.00 0.71 -76.81
N SER A 394 10.09 0.63 -76.05
CA SER A 394 10.16 1.08 -74.66
C SER A 394 9.86 2.57 -74.48
N ILE A 395 10.27 3.42 -75.43
CA ILE A 395 9.99 4.86 -75.41
C ILE A 395 8.52 5.11 -75.76
N ALA A 396 7.98 4.40 -76.76
CA ALA A 396 6.58 4.51 -77.15
C ALA A 396 5.62 4.05 -76.03
N GLU A 397 6.00 3.05 -75.24
CA GLU A 397 5.23 2.59 -74.08
C GLU A 397 5.28 3.60 -72.93
N LYS A 398 6.45 4.16 -72.60
CA LYS A 398 6.58 5.24 -71.61
C LYS A 398 5.77 6.47 -72.00
N ALA A 399 5.82 6.88 -73.28
CA ALA A 399 5.03 8.00 -73.78
C ALA A 399 3.52 7.76 -73.63
N ARG A 400 3.03 6.56 -73.99
CA ARG A 400 1.63 6.17 -73.77
C ARG A 400 1.24 6.21 -72.29
N ASN A 401 2.12 5.74 -71.40
CA ASN A 401 1.87 5.75 -69.96
C ASN A 401 1.75 7.19 -69.41
N VAL A 402 2.63 8.10 -69.84
CA VAL A 402 2.55 9.53 -69.45
C VAL A 402 1.26 10.17 -69.95
N VAL A 403 0.85 9.90 -71.20
CA VAL A 403 -0.43 10.40 -71.75
C VAL A 403 -1.63 9.86 -70.97
N GLN A 404 -1.60 8.58 -70.58
CA GLN A 404 -2.66 7.96 -69.77
C GLN A 404 -2.80 8.61 -68.39
N HIS A 405 -1.72 9.10 -67.80
CA HIS A 405 -1.73 9.81 -66.51
C HIS A 405 -2.08 11.30 -66.63
N GLY A 406 -2.65 11.74 -67.75
CA GLY A 406 -3.06 13.14 -67.97
C GLY A 406 -1.97 14.03 -68.57
N GLY A 407 -0.84 13.44 -68.99
CA GLY A 407 0.22 14.15 -69.70
C GLY A 407 0.73 15.39 -68.97
N LEU A 408 1.13 16.40 -69.74
CA LEU A 408 1.66 17.65 -69.20
C LEU A 408 0.62 18.42 -68.36
N GLN A 409 -0.65 18.37 -68.74
CA GLN A 409 -1.73 19.11 -68.09
C GLN A 409 -1.89 18.73 -66.61
N SER A 410 -1.66 17.46 -66.27
CA SER A 410 -1.70 17.00 -64.87
C SER A 410 -0.62 17.68 -64.02
N ILE A 411 0.59 17.84 -64.55
CA ILE A 411 1.73 18.47 -63.88
C ILE A 411 1.48 19.98 -63.76
N GLU A 412 1.00 20.62 -64.83
CA GLU A 412 0.66 22.04 -64.84
C GLU A 412 -0.43 22.38 -63.81
N GLN A 413 -1.44 21.51 -63.68
CA GLN A 413 -2.48 21.66 -62.67
C GLN A 413 -1.92 21.54 -61.26
N LEU A 414 -1.08 20.54 -60.98
CA LEU A 414 -0.42 20.39 -59.67
C LEU A 414 0.47 21.60 -59.33
N ILE A 415 1.19 22.15 -60.31
CA ILE A 415 2.00 23.36 -60.12
C ILE A 415 1.11 24.58 -59.85
N LYS A 416 -0.04 24.69 -60.52
CA LYS A 416 -0.99 25.79 -60.34
C LYS A 416 -1.67 25.74 -58.96
N ASP A 417 -2.00 24.54 -58.48
CA ASP A 417 -2.72 24.35 -57.20
C ASP A 417 -1.79 24.51 -55.98
N LEU A 418 -0.48 24.32 -56.15
CA LEU A 418 0.49 24.35 -55.04
C LEU A 418 0.53 25.71 -54.30
N PRO A 419 0.58 26.88 -54.97
CA PRO A 419 0.48 28.17 -54.30
C PRO A 419 -0.85 28.38 -53.59
N GLU A 420 -1.97 27.93 -54.17
CA GLU A 420 -3.30 28.07 -53.57
C GLU A 420 -3.41 27.28 -52.26
N LEU A 421 -2.90 26.05 -52.23
CA LEU A 421 -2.82 25.23 -51.01
C LEU A 421 -1.92 25.86 -49.94
N LEU A 422 -0.80 26.45 -50.35
CA LEU A 422 0.09 27.17 -49.43
C LEU A 422 -0.60 28.40 -48.84
N THR A 423 -1.27 29.20 -49.66
CA THR A 423 -2.01 30.40 -49.22
C THR A 423 -3.11 30.01 -48.25
N ARG A 424 -3.89 28.97 -48.55
CA ARG A 424 -4.92 28.47 -47.64
C ARG A 424 -4.36 28.05 -46.28
N ASN A 425 -3.23 27.35 -46.26
CA ASN A 425 -2.59 26.96 -45.00
C ASN A 425 -2.07 28.17 -44.21
N ARG A 426 -1.62 29.23 -44.90
CA ARG A 426 -1.22 30.49 -44.26
C ARG A 426 -2.42 31.24 -43.70
N GLU A 427 -3.50 31.36 -44.46
CA GLU A 427 -4.73 32.01 -44.00
C GLU A 427 -5.27 31.36 -42.72
N ILE A 428 -5.31 30.02 -42.67
CA ILE A 428 -5.71 29.28 -41.46
C ILE A 428 -4.79 29.61 -40.28
N LEU A 429 -3.48 29.70 -40.50
CA LEU A 429 -2.52 30.01 -39.44
C LEU A 429 -2.66 31.46 -38.98
N ASP A 430 -2.78 32.40 -39.90
CA ASP A 430 -2.94 33.82 -39.63
C ASP A 430 -4.25 34.11 -38.88
N GLU A 431 -5.35 33.40 -39.21
CA GLU A 431 -6.62 33.47 -38.48
C GLU A 431 -6.45 33.00 -37.04
N LEU A 432 -5.80 31.85 -36.82
CA LEU A 432 -5.56 31.31 -35.48
C LEU A 432 -4.63 32.21 -34.63
N GLU A 433 -3.60 32.80 -35.24
CA GLU A 433 -2.72 33.76 -34.56
C GLU A 433 -3.48 35.04 -34.19
N LYS A 434 -4.33 35.53 -35.09
CA LYS A 434 -5.16 36.71 -34.83
C LYS A 434 -6.16 36.46 -33.70
N GLU A 435 -6.87 35.33 -33.70
CA GLU A 435 -7.76 34.95 -32.59
C GLU A 435 -7.00 34.91 -31.26
N TRP A 436 -5.79 34.34 -31.27
CA TRP A 436 -4.97 34.27 -30.07
C TRP A 436 -4.49 35.64 -29.57
N ASP A 437 -4.15 36.55 -30.47
CA ASP A 437 -3.72 37.90 -30.11
C ASP A 437 -4.88 38.80 -29.68
N GLU A 438 -6.07 38.64 -30.27
CA GLU A 438 -7.31 39.27 -29.81
C GLU A 438 -7.66 38.80 -28.39
N ASP A 439 -7.54 37.50 -28.09
CA ASP A 439 -7.73 36.95 -26.74
C ASP A 439 -6.70 37.47 -25.73
N LYS A 440 -5.43 37.67 -26.14
CA LYS A 440 -4.41 38.30 -25.28
C LYS A 440 -4.72 39.77 -25.03
N LEU A 441 -5.14 40.52 -26.04
CA LEU A 441 -5.53 41.93 -25.93
C LEU A 441 -6.73 42.09 -24.99
N PHE A 442 -7.73 41.21 -25.13
CA PHE A 442 -8.89 41.17 -24.25
C PHE A 442 -8.51 40.83 -22.79
N ASN A 443 -7.64 39.83 -22.58
CA ASN A 443 -7.18 39.44 -21.24
C ASN A 443 -6.13 40.41 -20.62
N SER A 444 -5.54 41.31 -21.40
CA SER A 444 -4.55 42.29 -20.93
C SER A 444 -5.13 43.66 -20.56
N HIS A 445 -6.45 43.86 -20.70
CA HIS A 445 -7.18 45.01 -20.17
C HIS A 445 -7.92 44.65 -18.86
N PRO A 446 -7.24 44.59 -17.69
CA PRO A 446 -7.96 44.61 -16.43
C PRO A 446 -8.46 46.05 -16.21
N TYR A 447 -9.78 46.24 -16.21
CA TYR A 447 -10.47 47.46 -15.76
C TYR A 447 -10.16 48.75 -16.53
N ASN A 448 -10.97 49.06 -17.53
CA ASN A 448 -11.35 50.45 -17.84
C ASN A 448 -12.71 50.46 -18.55
N LEU A 449 -13.75 50.03 -17.83
CA LEU A 449 -15.12 50.46 -18.09
C LEU A 449 -15.68 50.94 -16.74
N ILE A 450 -15.91 52.25 -16.74
CA ILE A 450 -16.45 53.11 -15.68
C ILE A 450 -17.81 52.62 -15.21
#